data_AF-A0A947A6R8-F1
#
_entry.id   AF-A0A947A6R8-F1
#
_cell.length_a   1.000
_cell.length_b   1.000
_cell.length_c   1.000
_cell.angle_alpha   90.00
_cell.angle_beta   90.00
_cell.angle_gamma   90.00
#
_symmetry.space_group_name_H-M   'P 1'
#
loop_
_entity.id
_entity.type
_entity.pdbx_description
1 polymer ?
#
loop_
_entity_poly.entity_id
_entity_poly.type
_entity_poly.pdbx_seq_one_letter_code
_entity_poly.pdbx_strand_id
1 'polypeptide(L)' 'LGYRDKWHLFDQILMSENLAYPQPGNYFFWKAGIFNPPFLVTSEGPYAGYPKRTYASGIYQGGFSDHFPVYVYLLKKMD' A
#
# COMPACT_ATOMS: atom_id res chain seq x y z
N LEU A 1 2.99 6.86 -3.69
CA LEU A 1 4.07 7.27 -4.62
C LEU A 1 4.91 8.38 -4.02
N GLY A 2 6.24 8.32 -4.13
CA GLY A 2 7.11 9.48 -3.91
C GLY A 2 7.49 10.11 -5.26
N TYR A 3 7.21 11.41 -5.45
CA TYR A 3 7.56 12.14 -6.67
C TYR A 3 7.93 13.59 -6.35
N ARG A 4 9.09 14.07 -6.84
CA ARG A 4 9.60 15.43 -6.57
C ARG A 4 9.58 15.81 -5.08
N ASP A 5 10.07 14.91 -4.23
CA ASP A 5 10.13 15.09 -2.78
C ASP A 5 8.78 15.29 -2.11
N LYS A 6 7.70 14.85 -2.78
CA LYS A 6 6.35 14.84 -2.25
C LYS A 6 5.80 13.42 -2.20
N TRP A 7 5.18 13.11 -1.07
CA TRP A 7 4.40 11.89 -0.90
C TRP A 7 2.99 12.11 -1.44
N HIS A 8 2.60 11.23 -2.35
CA HIS A 8 1.25 11.16 -2.90
C HIS A 8 0.58 9.88 -2.38
N LEU A 9 -0.56 10.06 -1.72
CA LEU A 9 -1.42 9.00 -1.20
C LEU A 9 -2.79 9.11 -1.88
N PHE A 10 -2.96 8.43 -3.01
CA PHE A 10 -4.17 8.50 -3.83
C PHE A 10 -4.71 7.11 -4.20
N ASP A 11 -4.16 6.07 -3.59
CA ASP A 11 -4.63 4.69 -3.77
C ASP A 11 -6.04 4.55 -3.19
N GLN A 12 -6.95 3.93 -3.95
CA GLN A 12 -8.35 3.75 -3.57
C GLN A 12 -8.70 2.26 -3.55
N ILE A 13 -9.32 1.82 -2.46
CA ILE A 13 -9.96 0.51 -2.37
C ILE A 13 -11.46 0.77 -2.23
N LEU A 14 -12.21 0.50 -3.30
CA LEU A 14 -13.66 0.64 -3.31
C LEU A 14 -14.29 -0.64 -2.75
N MET A 15 -15.28 -0.48 -1.87
CA MET A 15 -15.95 -1.60 -1.22
C MET A 15 -17.46 -1.43 -1.22
N SER A 16 -18.16 -2.55 -1.24
CA SER A 16 -19.62 -2.60 -1.12
C SER A 16 -20.05 -2.40 0.34
N GLU A 17 -21.30 -1.99 0.55
CA GLU A 17 -21.84 -1.63 1.86
C GLU A 17 -21.74 -2.75 2.91
N ASN A 18 -21.94 -4.00 2.48
CA ASN A 18 -21.82 -5.20 3.30
C ASN A 18 -20.41 -5.46 3.85
N LEU A 19 -19.38 -4.84 3.27
CA LEU A 19 -18.01 -4.83 3.80
C LEU A 19 -17.69 -3.53 4.54
N ALA A 20 -18.40 -2.44 4.26
CA ALA A 20 -18.14 -1.14 4.89
C ALA A 20 -18.61 -1.09 6.36
N TYR A 21 -19.67 -1.82 6.70
CA TYR A 21 -20.29 -1.79 8.04
C TYR A 21 -20.38 -3.18 8.69
N PRO A 22 -20.24 -3.28 10.03
CA PRO A 22 -20.43 -4.55 10.74
C PRO A 22 -21.82 -5.13 10.54
N GLN A 23 -21.90 -6.40 10.13
CA GLN A 23 -23.14 -7.18 10.07
C GLN A 23 -22.94 -8.56 10.70
N PRO A 24 -23.95 -9.13 11.38
CA PRO A 24 -23.87 -10.47 11.95
C PRO A 24 -23.45 -11.51 10.89
N GLY A 25 -22.48 -12.36 11.21
CA GLY A 25 -22.00 -13.42 10.33
C GLY A 25 -21.09 -12.99 9.17
N ASN A 26 -20.89 -11.68 8.95
CA ASN A 26 -20.12 -11.13 7.83
C ASN A 26 -18.76 -10.57 8.24
N TYR A 27 -17.89 -10.43 7.24
CA TYR A 27 -16.68 -9.61 7.36
C TYR A 27 -17.03 -8.14 7.23
N PHE A 28 -16.32 -7.26 7.94
CA PHE A 28 -16.45 -5.81 7.84
C PHE A 28 -15.11 -5.11 7.93
N PHE A 29 -15.02 -3.91 7.37
CA PHE A 29 -13.85 -3.06 7.36
C PHE A 29 -13.49 -2.59 8.75
N TRP A 30 -12.21 -2.73 9.12
CA TRP A 30 -11.69 -2.19 10.36
C TRP A 30 -10.70 -1.05 10.13
N LYS A 31 -9.67 -1.29 9.33
CA LYS A 31 -8.64 -0.29 9.03
C LYS A 31 -7.95 -0.58 7.71
N ALA A 32 -7.37 0.46 7.12
CA ALA A 32 -6.49 0.38 5.97
C ALA A 32 -5.03 0.63 6.39
N GLY A 33 -4.08 0.15 5.59
CA GLY A 33 -2.65 0.34 5.84
C GLY A 33 -1.86 0.43 4.54
N ILE A 34 -0.67 1.01 4.66
CA ILE A 34 0.37 1.01 3.62
C ILE A 34 1.38 -0.05 4.01
N PHE A 35 1.70 -0.96 3.09
CA PHE A 35 2.69 -2.00 3.32
C PHE A 35 4.07 -1.48 2.89
N ASN A 36 4.90 -1.11 3.88
CA ASN A 36 6.20 -0.46 3.67
C ASN A 36 7.36 -1.16 4.42
N PRO A 37 7.51 -2.49 4.36
CA PRO A 37 8.65 -3.15 4.99
C PRO A 37 9.98 -2.68 4.36
N PRO A 38 11.10 -2.76 5.09
CA PRO A 38 12.39 -2.22 4.64
C PRO A 38 12.84 -2.69 3.25
N PHE A 39 12.54 -3.94 2.86
CA PHE A 39 12.94 -4.47 1.56
C PHE A 39 12.22 -3.84 0.36
N LEU A 40 11.07 -3.17 0.59
CA LEU A 40 10.37 -2.39 -0.45
C LEU A 40 10.89 -0.95 -0.56
N VAL A 41 11.84 -0.55 0.29
CA VAL A 41 12.34 0.83 0.38
C VAL A 41 13.75 0.88 -0.20
N THR A 42 14.02 1.92 -1.00
CA THR A 42 15.39 2.24 -1.43
C THR A 42 16.19 2.68 -0.20
N SER A 43 17.28 1.97 0.11
CA SER A 43 18.05 2.19 1.33
C SER A 43 19.07 3.32 1.22
N GLU A 44 19.57 3.60 0.01
CA GLU A 44 20.74 4.45 -0.21
C GLU A 44 20.59 5.35 -1.44
N GLY A 45 21.49 6.33 -1.56
CA GLY A 45 21.53 7.27 -2.68
C GLY A 45 20.45 8.36 -2.62
N PRO A 46 20.29 9.12 -3.71
CA PRO A 46 19.42 10.30 -3.74
C PRO A 46 17.92 9.98 -3.58
N TYR A 47 17.52 8.71 -3.75
CA TYR A 47 16.14 8.25 -3.58
C TYR A 47 15.95 7.42 -2.30
N ALA A 48 16.87 7.50 -1.33
CA ALA A 48 16.70 6.82 -0.06
C ALA A 48 15.35 7.18 0.59
N GLY A 49 14.63 6.17 1.07
CA GLY A 49 13.28 6.32 1.62
C GLY A 49 12.13 6.21 0.60
N TYR A 50 12.40 6.22 -0.70
CA TYR A 50 11.38 6.02 -1.74
C TYR A 50 11.09 4.52 -1.99
N PRO A 51 9.95 4.16 -2.61
CA PRO A 51 9.71 2.80 -3.08
C PRO A 51 10.86 2.29 -3.97
N LYS A 52 11.29 1.05 -3.74
CA LYS A 52 12.30 0.37 -4.55
C LYS A 52 11.68 0.03 -5.90
N ARG A 53 11.90 0.88 -6.90
CA ARG A 53 11.25 0.79 -8.23
C ARG A 53 11.79 -0.37 -9.06
N THR A 54 10.94 -0.97 -9.88
CA THR A 54 11.36 -1.99 -10.86
C THR A 54 12.21 -1.36 -11.97
N TYR A 55 11.81 -0.18 -12.43
CA TYR A 55 12.52 0.59 -13.44
C TYR A 55 12.65 2.06 -12.99
N ALA A 56 13.77 2.68 -13.35
CA ALA A 56 13.99 4.12 -13.19
C ALA A 56 14.72 4.64 -14.44
N SER A 57 14.18 5.68 -15.08
CA SER A 57 14.75 6.28 -16.30
C SER A 57 15.04 5.26 -17.42
N GLY A 58 14.16 4.27 -17.59
CA GLY A 58 14.31 3.20 -18.60
C GLY A 58 15.27 2.07 -18.22
N ILE A 59 15.94 2.15 -17.06
CA ILE A 59 16.89 1.14 -16.58
C ILE A 59 16.19 0.24 -15.55
N TYR A 60 16.36 -1.08 -15.69
CA TYR A 60 15.89 -2.05 -14.70
C TYR A 60 16.73 -1.97 -13.41
N GLN A 61 16.07 -1.82 -12.27
CA GLN A 61 16.70 -1.61 -10.95
C GLN A 61 16.52 -2.82 -10.01
N GLY A 62 15.77 -3.85 -10.43
CA GLY A 62 15.52 -5.04 -9.60
C GLY A 62 14.63 -4.79 -8.37
N GLY A 63 13.84 -3.72 -8.38
CA GLY A 63 12.83 -3.43 -7.36
C GLY A 63 11.46 -4.06 -7.66
N PHE A 64 10.43 -3.54 -7.02
CA PHE A 64 9.08 -4.12 -6.99
C PHE A 64 8.03 -3.24 -7.66
N SER A 65 7.95 -1.96 -7.28
CA SER A 65 6.95 -1.01 -7.76
C SER A 65 7.39 0.43 -7.46
N ASP A 66 6.86 1.40 -8.19
CA ASP A 66 6.98 2.82 -7.88
C ASP A 66 6.00 3.31 -6.80
N HIS A 67 5.11 2.44 -6.34
CA HIS A 67 4.19 2.65 -5.23
C HIS A 67 4.39 1.61 -4.12
N PHE A 68 4.03 1.98 -2.89
CA PHE A 68 3.85 0.99 -1.83
C PHE A 68 2.48 0.33 -1.98
N PRO A 69 2.36 -0.99 -1.80
CA PRO A 69 1.06 -1.65 -1.76
C PRO A 69 0.20 -1.11 -0.62
N VAL A 70 -1.11 -1.02 -0.86
CA VAL A 70 -2.11 -0.73 0.18
C VAL A 70 -2.96 -1.96 0.45
N TYR A 71 -3.47 -2.07 1.67
CA TYR A 71 -4.27 -3.21 2.09
C TYR A 71 -5.29 -2.80 3.14
N VAL A 72 -6.30 -3.65 3.35
CA VAL A 72 -7.32 -3.49 4.39
C VAL A 72 -7.34 -4.69 5.31
N TYR A 73 -7.72 -4.44 6.56
CA TYR A 73 -8.09 -5.48 7.50
C TYR A 73 -9.60 -5.60 7.53
N LEU A 74 -10.07 -6.84 7.36
CA LEU A 74 -11.46 -7.21 7.54
C LEU A 74 -11.58 -8.05 8.80
N LEU A 75 -12.56 -7.75 9.64
CA LEU A 75 -12.85 -8.49 10.86
C LEU A 75 -14.18 -9.23 10.69
N LYS A 76 -14.29 -10.39 11.33
CA LYS A 76 -15.53 -11.14 11.46
C LYS A 76 -15.67 -11.58 12.90
N LYS A 77 -16.85 -11.34 13.50
CA LYS A 77 -17.16 -11.89 14.81
C LYS A 77 -17.36 -13.40 14.66
N MET A 78 -16.62 -14.17 15.45
CA MET A 78 -16.83 -15.61 15.61
C MET A 78 -17.80 -15.82 16.77
N ASP A 79 -18.73 -16.75 16.61
CA ASP A 79 -19.64 -17.18 17.68
C ASP A 79 -18.93 -18.07 18.70
#